data_AF-A0A382XIS0-F1
#
_entry.id   AF-A0A382XIS0-F1
#
_cell.length_a   1.000
_cell.length_b   1.000
_cell.length_c   1.000
_cell.angle_alpha   90.00
_cell.angle_beta   90.00
_cell.angle_gamma   90.00
#
_symmetry.space_group_name_H-M   'P 1'
#
loop_
_entity.id
_entity.type
_entity.pdbx_description
1 polymer ?
#
loop_
_entity_poly.entity_id
_entity_poly.type
_entity_poly.pdbx_seq_one_letter_code
_entity_poly.pdbx_strand_id
1 'polypeptide(L)'
;AVIDNCGICDDNPSNNDTTCERDCTGAWSGSAYLDPNCGGCVGGTTDATPCGQDCFGTWGGTADIDDCGQCTGGVTGLAACVADCAGFLGGTATLDLCGVCDNDTTNDNQTCQEDCAGVAGGTAEVDDCGVCDTDPFNDNTTCSYDCSGLWGGPAAFDDCGVCDADTNNDNTTCSQDCSGTWNGTDTTDNCGACVGGNTDAIACTQDCANVWGGDAILDDCSQCVLGSTGLEACIEDCSGEFGGAAVLDFCGVCDADSTNDNTACSQDCA
;
A
#
# COMPACT_ATOMS: atom_id res chain seq x y z
N ALA A 1 43.55 -60.15 -80.74
CA ALA A 1 42.40 -59.34 -80.35
C ALA A 1 41.92 -59.70 -78.94
N VAL A 2 41.96 -58.72 -78.03
CA VAL A 2 41.30 -58.77 -76.71
C VAL A 2 40.08 -57.85 -76.83
N ILE A 3 38.95 -58.20 -76.21
CA ILE A 3 37.80 -57.28 -76.12
C ILE A 3 38.22 -56.11 -75.22
N ASP A 4 38.17 -54.90 -75.74
CA ASP A 4 38.40 -53.68 -74.96
C ASP A 4 37.21 -53.39 -74.01
N ASN A 5 37.32 -52.33 -73.21
CA ASN A 5 36.24 -51.91 -72.29
C ASN A 5 34.95 -51.45 -72.99
N CYS A 6 34.95 -51.41 -74.32
CA CYS A 6 33.87 -50.97 -75.20
C CYS A 6 33.18 -52.13 -75.92
N GLY A 7 33.65 -53.38 -75.71
CA GLY A 7 33.10 -54.55 -76.36
C GLY A 7 33.64 -54.80 -77.77
N ILE A 8 34.68 -54.07 -78.21
CA ILE A 8 35.28 -54.19 -79.54
C ILE A 8 36.52 -55.07 -79.48
N CYS A 9 36.65 -56.01 -80.40
CA CYS A 9 37.81 -56.90 -80.51
C CYS A 9 38.93 -56.22 -81.30
N ASP A 10 39.98 -55.77 -80.61
CA ASP A 10 41.15 -55.13 -81.23
C ASP A 10 42.47 -55.64 -80.58
N ASP A 11 43.62 -55.37 -81.20
CA ASP A 11 44.93 -55.89 -80.75
C ASP A 11 45.64 -55.04 -79.69
N ASN A 12 45.02 -53.95 -79.24
CA ASN A 12 45.52 -53.03 -78.23
C ASN A 12 44.43 -52.79 -77.15
N PRO A 13 44.43 -53.52 -76.02
CA PRO A 13 43.40 -53.36 -74.98
C PRO A 13 43.37 -51.98 -74.26
N SER A 14 44.15 -51.01 -74.73
CA SER A 14 44.27 -49.65 -74.17
C SER A 14 44.03 -48.51 -75.19
N ASN A 15 43.81 -48.76 -76.49
CA ASN A 15 43.33 -47.71 -77.40
C ASN A 15 41.81 -47.65 -77.35
N ASN A 16 41.30 -46.74 -76.54
CA ASN A 16 39.89 -46.42 -76.64
C ASN A 16 39.60 -45.82 -78.04
N ASP A 17 38.80 -46.51 -78.87
CA ASP A 17 38.35 -45.99 -80.16
C ASP A 17 37.71 -44.61 -79.92
N THR A 18 37.93 -43.66 -80.84
CA THR A 18 37.41 -42.29 -80.79
C THR A 18 35.88 -42.21 -80.66
N THR A 19 35.16 -43.33 -80.80
CA THR A 19 33.71 -43.43 -80.61
C THR A 19 33.27 -44.00 -79.26
N CYS A 20 34.19 -44.46 -78.40
CA CYS A 20 33.85 -45.08 -77.13
C CYS A 20 34.21 -44.17 -75.95
N GLU A 21 33.55 -43.04 -75.81
CA GLU A 21 33.81 -42.17 -74.67
C GLU A 21 33.09 -42.69 -73.41
N ARG A 22 33.67 -42.44 -72.24
CA ARG A 22 32.97 -42.65 -70.97
C ARG A 22 31.92 -41.57 -70.84
N ASP A 23 30.72 -41.98 -70.46
CA ASP A 23 29.64 -41.07 -70.10
C ASP A 23 29.98 -40.35 -68.76
N CYS A 24 29.16 -39.39 -68.32
CA CYS A 24 29.50 -38.63 -67.12
C CYS A 24 29.45 -39.44 -65.80
N THR A 25 28.91 -40.66 -65.79
CA THR A 25 28.98 -41.60 -64.66
C THR A 25 30.25 -42.46 -64.69
N GLY A 26 31.03 -42.37 -65.77
CA GLY A 26 32.19 -43.21 -66.02
C GLY A 26 31.85 -44.54 -66.70
N ALA A 27 30.59 -44.75 -67.10
CA ALA A 27 30.18 -45.94 -67.82
C ALA A 27 30.63 -45.86 -69.29
N TRP A 28 31.27 -46.93 -69.77
CA TRP A 28 31.62 -47.06 -71.18
C TRP A 28 30.35 -47.23 -72.02
N SER A 29 30.20 -46.40 -73.05
CA SER A 29 29.02 -46.40 -73.94
C SER A 29 27.67 -46.17 -73.22
N GLY A 30 27.69 -45.53 -72.06
CA GLY A 30 26.47 -45.12 -71.35
C GLY A 30 25.83 -43.87 -71.97
N SER A 31 24.55 -43.62 -71.63
CA SER A 31 23.77 -42.50 -72.17
C SER A 31 23.62 -41.32 -71.19
N ALA A 32 24.33 -41.32 -70.06
CA ALA A 32 24.34 -40.19 -69.14
C ALA A 32 25.23 -39.06 -69.67
N TYR A 33 24.77 -37.82 -69.59
CA TYR A 33 25.51 -36.66 -70.07
C TYR A 33 25.56 -35.55 -69.02
N LEU A 34 26.57 -34.68 -69.14
CA LEU A 34 26.71 -33.53 -68.25
C LEU A 34 25.63 -32.50 -68.60
N ASP A 35 24.82 -32.13 -67.62
CA ASP A 35 23.89 -31.01 -67.73
C ASP A 35 24.70 -29.72 -67.98
N PRO A 36 24.56 -29.08 -69.16
CA PRO A 36 25.35 -27.90 -69.49
C PRO A 36 25.02 -26.68 -68.63
N ASN A 37 23.88 -26.68 -67.92
CA ASN A 37 23.43 -25.54 -67.13
C ASN A 37 23.81 -25.66 -65.64
N CYS A 38 23.81 -26.87 -65.08
CA CYS A 38 24.11 -27.10 -63.66
C CYS A 38 25.36 -27.96 -63.40
N GLY A 39 25.95 -28.57 -64.43
CA GLY A 39 27.16 -29.40 -64.31
C GLY A 39 26.93 -30.75 -63.61
N GLY A 40 25.69 -31.16 -63.38
CA GLY A 40 25.35 -32.49 -62.84
C GLY A 40 25.29 -33.55 -63.94
N CYS A 41 25.60 -34.81 -63.63
CA CYS A 41 25.42 -35.92 -64.57
C CYS A 41 23.96 -36.39 -64.58
N VAL A 42 23.30 -36.35 -65.74
CA VAL A 42 21.86 -36.62 -65.90
C VAL A 42 21.58 -37.60 -67.04
N GLY A 43 20.38 -38.21 -67.07
CA GLY A 43 20.03 -39.23 -68.06
C GLY A 43 20.71 -40.58 -67.83
N GLY A 44 20.55 -41.51 -68.79
CA GLY A 44 21.07 -42.87 -68.68
C GLY A 44 20.60 -43.61 -67.43
N THR A 45 21.53 -44.13 -66.63
CA THR A 45 21.26 -44.88 -65.39
C THR A 45 21.30 -44.01 -64.13
N THR A 46 21.37 -42.67 -64.26
CA THR A 46 21.43 -41.76 -63.10
C THR A 46 20.06 -41.54 -62.45
N ASP A 47 18.97 -41.83 -63.17
CA ASP A 47 17.59 -41.42 -62.86
C ASP A 47 17.41 -39.91 -62.59
N ALA A 48 18.46 -39.10 -62.82
CA ALA A 48 18.45 -37.67 -62.66
C ALA A 48 18.01 -36.99 -63.96
N THR A 49 17.15 -35.98 -63.84
CA THR A 49 16.75 -35.10 -64.94
C THR A 49 17.60 -33.82 -64.94
N PRO A 50 17.78 -33.16 -66.09
CA PRO A 50 18.38 -31.83 -66.14
C PRO A 50 17.71 -30.88 -65.15
N CYS A 51 18.50 -30.00 -64.55
CA CYS A 51 17.99 -28.99 -63.64
C CYS A 51 17.08 -28.01 -64.40
N GLY A 52 16.06 -27.49 -63.70
CA GLY A 52 15.24 -26.38 -64.19
C GLY A 52 15.80 -25.02 -63.79
N GLN A 53 15.23 -23.96 -64.37
CA GLN A 53 15.37 -22.62 -63.83
C GLN A 53 14.39 -22.43 -62.67
N ASP A 54 14.85 -21.74 -61.62
CA ASP A 54 13.98 -21.22 -60.57
C ASP A 54 13.19 -19.99 -61.08
N CYS A 55 12.32 -19.39 -60.25
CA CYS A 55 11.51 -18.26 -60.71
C CYS A 55 12.33 -17.00 -61.09
N PHE A 56 13.61 -16.93 -60.70
CA PHE A 56 14.53 -15.85 -61.02
C PHE A 56 15.37 -16.15 -62.27
N GLY A 57 15.13 -17.29 -62.92
CA GLY A 57 15.89 -17.72 -64.10
C GLY A 57 17.22 -18.37 -63.77
N THR A 58 17.49 -18.68 -62.50
CA THR A 58 18.74 -19.31 -62.07
C THR A 58 18.63 -20.83 -62.24
N TRP A 59 19.49 -21.40 -63.07
CA TRP A 59 19.57 -22.85 -63.24
C TRP A 59 19.98 -23.53 -61.93
N GLY A 60 19.17 -24.47 -61.45
CA GLY A 60 19.38 -25.14 -60.16
C GLY A 60 19.23 -24.23 -58.94
N GLY A 61 18.63 -23.06 -59.10
CA GLY A 61 18.35 -22.13 -58.01
C GLY A 61 17.21 -22.59 -57.10
N THR A 62 17.02 -21.87 -56.00
CA THR A 62 16.01 -22.18 -54.97
C THR A 62 15.01 -21.04 -54.77
N ALA A 63 14.92 -20.09 -55.71
CA ALA A 63 13.93 -19.03 -55.63
C ALA A 63 12.55 -19.55 -56.08
N ASP A 64 11.51 -19.23 -55.31
CA ASP A 64 10.15 -19.66 -55.58
C ASP A 64 9.17 -18.47 -55.57
N ILE A 65 8.05 -18.62 -56.26
CA ILE A 65 6.97 -17.64 -56.25
C ILE A 65 6.25 -17.73 -54.89
N ASP A 66 6.23 -16.64 -54.15
CA ASP A 66 5.48 -16.54 -52.89
C ASP A 66 3.98 -16.32 -53.11
N ASP A 67 3.22 -16.28 -52.02
CA ASP A 67 1.76 -16.10 -52.06
C ASP A 67 1.33 -14.70 -52.54
N CYS A 68 2.27 -13.76 -52.71
CA CYS A 68 2.07 -12.46 -53.35
C CYS A 68 2.41 -12.46 -54.85
N GLY A 69 2.83 -13.59 -55.40
CA GLY A 69 3.23 -13.71 -56.79
C GLY A 69 4.63 -13.15 -57.08
N GLN A 70 5.44 -12.89 -56.05
CA GLN A 70 6.82 -12.43 -56.20
C GLN A 70 7.81 -13.58 -56.10
N CYS A 71 8.85 -13.54 -56.93
CA CYS A 71 9.96 -14.47 -56.83
C CYS A 71 10.83 -14.11 -55.63
N THR A 72 10.87 -14.97 -54.61
CA THR A 72 11.57 -14.75 -53.34
C THR A 72 12.50 -15.91 -53.00
N GLY A 73 13.39 -15.72 -52.00
CA GLY A 73 14.39 -16.72 -51.65
C GLY A 73 15.52 -16.86 -52.68
N GLY A 74 16.37 -17.87 -52.48
CA GLY A 74 17.55 -18.10 -53.34
C GLY A 74 18.45 -16.87 -53.48
N VAL A 75 18.81 -16.53 -54.72
CA VAL A 75 19.69 -15.39 -55.05
C VAL A 75 18.96 -14.05 -55.17
N THR A 76 17.63 -14.03 -55.05
CA THR A 76 16.85 -12.78 -55.12
C THR A 76 17.12 -11.85 -53.93
N GLY A 77 17.46 -12.43 -52.76
CA GLY A 77 17.58 -11.71 -51.50
C GLY A 77 16.27 -11.15 -50.95
N LEU A 78 15.14 -11.44 -51.62
CA LEU A 78 13.81 -10.99 -51.20
C LEU A 78 13.20 -12.01 -50.24
N ALA A 79 12.60 -11.51 -49.16
CA ALA A 79 11.78 -12.32 -48.27
C ALA A 79 10.36 -12.41 -48.82
N ALA A 80 9.68 -13.53 -48.55
CA ALA A 80 8.27 -13.70 -48.84
C ALA A 80 7.45 -12.60 -48.14
N CYS A 81 6.42 -12.13 -48.81
CA CYS A 81 5.49 -11.18 -48.21
C CYS A 81 4.80 -11.79 -46.98
N VAL A 82 4.41 -10.93 -46.04
CA VAL A 82 3.65 -11.30 -44.84
C VAL A 82 2.29 -10.61 -44.86
N ALA A 83 1.33 -11.15 -44.13
CA ALA A 83 0.03 -10.54 -43.97
C ALA A 83 0.12 -9.29 -43.08
N ASP A 84 -0.60 -8.24 -43.45
CA ASP A 84 -0.84 -7.07 -42.59
C ASP A 84 -1.87 -7.38 -41.49
N CYS A 85 -2.20 -6.40 -40.65
CA CYS A 85 -3.14 -6.62 -39.53
C CYS A 85 -4.57 -6.98 -39.99
N ALA A 86 -4.92 -6.71 -41.26
CA ALA A 86 -6.22 -7.06 -41.85
C ALA A 86 -6.17 -8.40 -42.57
N GLY A 87 -5.03 -9.08 -42.53
CA GLY A 87 -4.82 -10.39 -43.15
C GLY A 87 -4.45 -10.31 -44.64
N PHE A 88 -4.16 -9.13 -45.19
CA PHE A 88 -3.78 -8.98 -46.58
C PHE A 88 -2.28 -9.21 -46.76
N LEU A 89 -1.92 -10.24 -47.53
CA LEU A 89 -0.54 -10.53 -47.91
C LEU A 89 0.07 -9.35 -48.68
N GLY A 90 1.19 -8.82 -48.19
CA GLY A 90 1.86 -7.64 -48.76
C GLY A 90 1.10 -6.33 -48.52
N GLY A 91 0.07 -6.33 -47.67
CA GLY A 91 -0.66 -5.13 -47.28
C GLY A 91 0.16 -4.19 -46.40
N THR A 92 -0.33 -2.96 -46.22
CA THR A 92 0.36 -1.91 -45.46
C THR A 92 -0.38 -1.47 -44.21
N ALA A 93 -1.50 -2.12 -43.86
CA ALA A 93 -2.26 -1.74 -42.67
C ALA A 93 -1.50 -2.11 -41.38
N THR A 94 -1.57 -1.24 -40.39
CA THR A 94 -0.94 -1.43 -39.07
C THR A 94 -1.98 -1.41 -37.96
N LEU A 95 -1.75 -2.23 -36.94
CA LEU A 95 -2.60 -2.29 -35.75
C LEU A 95 -2.13 -1.22 -34.75
N ASP A 96 -3.02 -0.31 -34.36
CA ASP A 96 -2.75 0.70 -33.34
C ASP A 96 -2.97 0.16 -31.90
N LEU A 97 -2.72 0.97 -30.87
CA LEU A 97 -2.91 0.58 -29.45
C LEU A 97 -4.39 0.41 -29.08
N CYS A 98 -5.29 0.98 -29.86
CA CYS A 98 -6.74 0.78 -29.72
C CYS A 98 -7.24 -0.49 -30.43
N GLY A 99 -6.35 -1.22 -31.11
CA GLY A 99 -6.71 -2.41 -31.87
C GLY A 99 -7.39 -2.12 -33.21
N VAL A 100 -7.31 -0.89 -33.70
CA VAL A 100 -7.76 -0.52 -35.05
C VAL A 100 -6.67 -0.87 -36.05
N CYS A 101 -7.08 -1.59 -37.09
CA CYS A 101 -6.21 -1.97 -38.19
C CYS A 101 -6.57 -1.18 -39.44
N ASP A 102 -5.76 -0.20 -39.80
CA ASP A 102 -5.89 0.55 -41.03
C ASP A 102 -4.54 1.13 -41.51
N ASN A 103 -4.57 2.00 -42.52
CA ASN A 103 -3.38 2.65 -43.09
C ASN A 103 -3.34 4.17 -42.83
N ASP A 104 -4.27 4.70 -42.04
CA ASP A 104 -4.41 6.11 -41.76
C ASP A 104 -3.74 6.47 -40.44
N THR A 105 -2.42 6.66 -40.50
CA THR A 105 -1.60 7.08 -39.34
C THR A 105 -2.07 8.37 -38.66
N THR A 106 -2.96 9.14 -39.29
CA THR A 106 -3.50 10.35 -38.67
C THR A 106 -4.56 10.04 -37.62
N ASN A 107 -5.14 8.84 -37.62
CA ASN A 107 -6.18 8.41 -36.69
C ASN A 107 -5.67 7.46 -35.58
N ASP A 108 -4.38 7.10 -35.62
CA ASP A 108 -3.74 6.17 -34.67
C ASP A 108 -4.04 6.56 -33.23
N ASN A 109 -4.50 5.57 -32.46
CA ASN A 109 -4.79 5.66 -31.03
C ASN A 109 -5.93 6.62 -30.63
N GLN A 110 -6.69 7.16 -31.59
CA GLN A 110 -7.75 8.13 -31.28
C GLN A 110 -9.10 7.50 -30.94
N THR A 111 -9.29 6.21 -31.23
CA THR A 111 -10.60 5.56 -31.11
C THR A 111 -10.87 4.99 -29.72
N CYS A 112 -9.83 4.74 -28.93
CA CYS A 112 -9.94 4.28 -27.56
C CYS A 112 -9.74 5.44 -26.59
N GLN A 113 -10.36 5.30 -25.41
CA GLN A 113 -10.21 6.26 -24.33
C GLN A 113 -8.79 6.19 -23.78
N GLU A 114 -8.23 7.34 -23.39
CA GLU A 114 -7.04 7.40 -22.55
C GLU A 114 -7.37 6.93 -21.14
N ASP A 115 -6.45 6.18 -20.54
CA ASP A 115 -6.50 5.85 -19.12
C ASP A 115 -6.15 7.08 -18.27
N CYS A 116 -6.15 6.93 -16.93
CA CYS A 116 -5.87 8.07 -16.06
C CYS A 116 -4.44 8.63 -16.18
N ALA A 117 -3.51 7.88 -16.78
CA ALA A 117 -2.13 8.29 -17.02
C ALA A 117 -1.95 8.93 -18.41
N GLY A 118 -3.04 9.07 -19.18
CA GLY A 118 -3.02 9.61 -20.54
C GLY A 118 -2.56 8.60 -21.59
N VAL A 119 -2.58 7.30 -21.28
CA VAL A 119 -2.20 6.24 -22.21
C VAL A 119 -3.45 5.77 -22.96
N ALA A 120 -3.48 5.99 -24.27
CA ALA A 120 -4.55 5.48 -25.13
C ALA A 120 -4.64 3.95 -25.07
N GLY A 121 -5.80 3.43 -24.67
CA GLY A 121 -6.02 1.99 -24.49
C GLY A 121 -5.29 1.41 -23.27
N GLY A 122 -4.76 2.26 -22.40
CA GLY A 122 -4.17 1.86 -21.14
C GLY A 122 -5.20 1.32 -20.14
N THR A 123 -4.71 0.78 -19.03
CA THR A 123 -5.54 0.13 -18.00
C THR A 123 -5.38 0.77 -16.62
N ALA A 124 -4.70 1.92 -16.52
CA ALA A 124 -4.55 2.60 -15.24
C ALA A 124 -5.89 3.24 -14.82
N GLU A 125 -6.24 3.09 -13.54
CA GLU A 125 -7.46 3.63 -12.96
C GLU A 125 -7.12 4.58 -11.80
N VAL A 126 -8.00 5.57 -11.56
CA VAL A 126 -7.86 6.48 -10.41
C VAL A 126 -8.53 5.85 -9.20
N ASP A 127 -7.79 5.71 -8.10
CA ASP A 127 -8.34 5.26 -6.81
C ASP A 127 -9.11 6.38 -6.07
N ASP A 128 -9.74 6.05 -4.94
CA ASP A 128 -10.49 7.04 -4.16
C ASP A 128 -9.60 8.12 -3.53
N CYS A 129 -8.28 7.89 -3.48
CA CYS A 129 -7.26 8.85 -3.04
C CYS A 129 -6.76 9.74 -4.18
N GLY A 130 -7.25 9.55 -5.41
CA GLY A 130 -6.82 10.30 -6.59
C GLY A 130 -5.49 9.84 -7.19
N VAL A 131 -4.98 8.68 -6.79
CA VAL A 131 -3.77 8.07 -7.35
C VAL A 131 -4.13 7.28 -8.59
N CYS A 132 -3.41 7.51 -9.67
CA CYS A 132 -3.57 6.82 -10.93
C CYS A 132 -2.48 5.75 -11.09
N ASP A 133 -2.84 4.47 -11.05
CA ASP A 133 -1.93 3.37 -11.39
C ASP A 133 -2.66 2.09 -11.83
N THR A 134 -1.93 0.99 -11.99
CA THR A 134 -2.44 -0.30 -12.49
C THR A 134 -2.45 -1.41 -11.43
N ASP A 135 -2.03 -1.13 -10.19
CA ASP A 135 -1.87 -2.12 -9.13
C ASP A 135 -3.07 -2.11 -8.16
N PRO A 136 -4.10 -2.95 -8.38
CA PRO A 136 -5.31 -2.93 -7.55
C PRO A 136 -5.08 -3.32 -6.08
N PHE A 137 -3.87 -3.74 -5.71
CA PHE A 137 -3.52 -4.05 -4.32
C PHE A 137 -3.07 -2.83 -3.51
N ASN A 138 -2.76 -1.71 -4.16
CA ASN A 138 -2.37 -0.47 -3.48
C ASN A 138 -3.48 0.61 -3.50
N ASP A 139 -4.63 0.32 -4.14
CA ASP A 139 -5.79 1.19 -4.15
C ASP A 139 -6.16 1.66 -2.74
N ASN A 140 -6.35 2.96 -2.59
CA ASN A 140 -6.81 3.61 -1.35
C ASN A 140 -5.84 3.47 -0.17
N THR A 141 -4.57 3.14 -0.42
CA THR A 141 -3.57 2.98 0.65
C THR A 141 -2.84 4.28 1.00
N THR A 142 -2.91 5.29 0.13
CA THR A 142 -2.17 6.56 0.27
C THR A 142 -2.91 7.62 1.08
N CYS A 143 -4.20 7.43 1.33
CA CYS A 143 -5.05 8.31 2.12
C CYS A 143 -6.00 7.50 3.01
N SER A 144 -6.77 8.19 3.85
CA SER A 144 -7.79 7.59 4.72
C SER A 144 -9.11 8.36 4.59
N TYR A 145 -10.19 7.80 5.14
CA TYR A 145 -11.42 8.54 5.36
C TYR A 145 -11.20 9.69 6.35
N ASP A 146 -11.75 10.84 6.01
CA ASP A 146 -11.95 11.95 6.92
C ASP A 146 -13.16 11.69 7.85
N CYS A 147 -13.42 12.56 8.81
CA CYS A 147 -14.52 12.34 9.76
C CYS A 147 -15.92 12.39 9.10
N SER A 148 -16.02 12.95 7.89
CA SER A 148 -17.27 13.05 7.11
C SER A 148 -17.49 11.84 6.17
N GLY A 149 -16.52 10.93 6.12
CA GLY A 149 -16.55 9.74 5.28
C GLY A 149 -16.06 9.96 3.85
N LEU A 150 -15.28 11.02 3.61
CA LEU A 150 -14.64 11.27 2.31
C LEU A 150 -13.18 10.82 2.32
N TRP A 151 -12.76 10.07 1.30
CA TRP A 151 -11.36 9.70 1.12
C TRP A 151 -10.50 10.92 0.83
N GLY A 152 -9.41 11.07 1.60
CA GLY A 152 -8.51 12.22 1.47
C GLY A 152 -9.17 13.58 1.76
N GLY A 153 -10.37 13.58 2.34
CA GLY A 153 -11.11 14.79 2.65
C GLY A 153 -10.46 15.59 3.80
N PRO A 154 -10.75 16.90 3.89
CA PRO A 154 -10.12 17.78 4.87
C PRO A 154 -10.80 17.77 6.24
N ALA A 155 -11.95 17.10 6.42
CA ALA A 155 -12.73 17.23 7.64
C ALA A 155 -12.09 16.48 8.83
N ALA A 156 -11.98 17.14 9.97
CA ALA A 156 -11.45 16.57 11.20
C ALA A 156 -12.46 16.75 12.35
N PHE A 157 -12.36 15.87 13.35
CA PHE A 157 -13.05 16.09 14.62
C PHE A 157 -12.30 17.15 15.43
N ASP A 158 -13.03 18.13 15.96
CA ASP A 158 -12.54 19.01 17.01
C ASP A 158 -12.66 18.33 18.39
N ASP A 159 -12.17 18.98 19.45
CA ASP A 159 -12.24 18.44 20.81
C ASP A 159 -13.68 18.37 21.37
N CYS A 160 -14.61 19.07 20.72
CA CYS A 160 -16.04 19.00 21.01
C CYS A 160 -16.74 17.82 20.30
N GLY A 161 -16.02 17.10 19.43
CA GLY A 161 -16.56 16.00 18.62
C GLY A 161 -17.36 16.47 17.41
N VAL A 162 -17.24 17.73 17.01
CA VAL A 162 -17.81 18.25 15.77
C VAL A 162 -16.89 17.87 14.62
N CYS A 163 -17.47 17.28 13.57
CA CYS A 163 -16.75 16.95 12.34
C CYS A 163 -17.03 18.00 11.28
N ASP A 164 -16.03 18.80 10.94
CA ASP A 164 -16.05 19.67 9.75
C ASP A 164 -14.62 20.05 9.31
N ALA A 165 -14.50 20.91 8.30
CA ALA A 165 -13.22 21.32 7.71
C ALA A 165 -12.84 22.78 8.00
N ASP A 166 -13.68 23.54 8.70
CA ASP A 166 -13.47 24.95 9.01
C ASP A 166 -12.76 25.11 10.35
N THR A 167 -11.43 25.07 10.33
CA THR A 167 -10.59 25.20 11.55
C THR A 167 -10.78 26.52 12.33
N ASN A 168 -11.54 27.49 11.81
CA ASN A 168 -11.85 28.72 12.53
C ASN A 168 -12.97 28.54 13.57
N ASN A 169 -13.75 27.46 13.48
CA ASN A 169 -14.83 27.17 14.42
C ASN A 169 -14.46 26.06 15.43
N ASP A 170 -13.25 25.52 15.35
CA ASP A 170 -12.77 24.45 16.22
C ASP A 170 -12.98 24.83 17.69
N ASN A 171 -13.58 23.91 18.43
CA ASN A 171 -13.80 23.99 19.86
C ASN A 171 -14.70 25.15 20.32
N THR A 172 -15.49 25.74 19.41
CA THR A 172 -16.39 26.85 19.73
C THR A 172 -17.74 26.41 20.28
N THR A 173 -18.10 25.13 20.10
CA THR A 173 -19.41 24.59 20.50
C THR A 173 -19.45 24.04 21.92
N CYS A 174 -18.29 23.88 22.56
CA CYS A 174 -18.15 23.41 23.92
C CYS A 174 -17.05 24.17 24.67
N SER A 175 -16.82 23.82 25.93
CA SER A 175 -15.75 24.39 26.76
C SER A 175 -15.06 23.29 27.56
N GLN A 176 -13.85 23.59 28.02
CA GLN A 176 -13.17 22.79 29.02
C GLN A 176 -13.84 22.97 30.39
N ASP A 177 -13.86 21.90 31.17
CA ASP A 177 -14.20 21.94 32.59
C ASP A 177 -12.99 22.38 33.44
N CYS A 178 -13.10 22.34 34.78
CA CYS A 178 -11.99 22.78 35.63
C CYS A 178 -10.76 21.85 35.60
N SER A 179 -10.88 20.63 35.05
CA SER A 179 -9.75 19.70 34.87
C SER A 179 -9.11 19.84 33.48
N GLY A 180 -9.66 20.71 32.63
CA GLY A 180 -9.19 20.93 31.26
C GLY A 180 -9.80 19.97 30.25
N THR A 181 -10.82 19.19 30.64
CA THR A 181 -11.47 18.21 29.76
C THR A 181 -12.57 18.89 28.95
N TRP A 182 -12.50 18.83 27.62
CA TRP A 182 -13.56 19.32 26.74
C TRP A 182 -14.84 18.52 26.92
N ASN A 183 -15.98 19.20 27.03
CA ASN A 183 -17.27 18.60 27.44
C ASN A 183 -17.20 17.84 28.79
N GLY A 184 -16.19 18.15 29.61
CA GLY A 184 -16.06 17.57 30.94
C GLY A 184 -17.12 18.07 31.92
N THR A 185 -17.26 17.36 33.03
CA THR A 185 -18.29 17.62 34.04
C THR A 185 -17.73 18.10 35.37
N ASP A 186 -16.41 18.26 35.46
CA ASP A 186 -15.75 18.64 36.72
C ASP A 186 -16.03 20.11 37.03
N THR A 187 -16.25 20.42 38.30
CA THR A 187 -16.59 21.78 38.74
C THR A 187 -15.67 22.24 39.85
N THR A 188 -15.38 23.55 39.89
CA THR A 188 -14.60 24.13 40.98
C THR A 188 -15.47 24.26 42.23
N ASP A 189 -15.02 23.69 43.35
CA ASP A 189 -15.69 23.78 44.65
C ASP A 189 -15.43 25.12 45.35
N ASN A 190 -16.00 25.28 46.55
CA ASN A 190 -15.89 26.52 47.32
C ASN A 190 -14.49 26.76 47.92
N CYS A 191 -13.59 25.77 47.86
CA CYS A 191 -12.18 25.89 48.24
C CYS A 191 -11.27 26.12 47.03
N GLY A 192 -11.83 26.18 45.81
CA GLY A 192 -11.06 26.33 44.57
C GLY A 192 -10.49 25.03 44.03
N ALA A 193 -10.82 23.88 44.60
CA ALA A 193 -10.42 22.58 44.08
C ALA A 193 -11.36 22.15 42.94
N CYS A 194 -10.82 21.52 41.91
CA CYS A 194 -11.63 20.89 40.87
C CYS A 194 -12.13 19.53 41.36
N VAL A 195 -13.45 19.34 41.40
CA VAL A 195 -14.11 18.16 41.97
C VAL A 195 -15.28 17.67 41.12
N GLY A 196 -15.76 16.47 41.41
CA GLY A 196 -16.83 15.83 40.63
C GLY A 196 -16.28 15.04 39.43
N GLY A 197 -17.19 14.62 38.55
CA GLY A 197 -16.90 13.82 37.37
C GLY A 197 -15.95 12.66 37.64
N ASN A 198 -14.74 12.73 37.07
CA ASN A 198 -13.71 11.68 37.17
C ASN A 198 -12.48 12.10 37.99
N THR A 199 -12.55 13.22 38.72
CA THR A 199 -11.40 13.72 39.50
C THR A 199 -11.04 12.85 40.71
N ASP A 200 -11.95 12.00 41.17
CA ASP A 200 -11.93 11.32 42.48
C ASP A 200 -11.77 12.27 43.69
N ALA A 201 -11.77 13.59 43.46
CA ALA A 201 -11.64 14.61 44.47
C ALA A 201 -12.99 14.87 45.14
N ILE A 202 -12.96 14.98 46.47
CA ILE A 202 -14.14 15.27 47.29
C ILE A 202 -14.19 16.77 47.54
N ALA A 203 -15.35 17.37 47.29
CA ALA A 203 -15.60 18.77 47.61
C ALA A 203 -15.32 19.05 49.08
N CYS A 204 -14.61 20.14 49.37
CA CYS A 204 -14.42 20.55 50.74
C CYS A 204 -15.76 20.85 51.42
N THR A 205 -15.83 20.66 52.73
CA THR A 205 -17.01 21.01 53.54
C THR A 205 -16.71 22.22 54.40
N GLN A 206 -17.76 22.82 54.95
CA GLN A 206 -17.61 23.81 56.00
C GLN A 206 -17.22 23.12 57.31
N ASP A 207 -16.34 23.78 58.07
CA ASP A 207 -16.07 23.46 59.46
C ASP A 207 -17.17 24.00 60.40
N CYS A 208 -17.04 23.83 61.71
CA CYS A 208 -18.05 24.32 62.66
C CYS A 208 -18.17 25.86 62.70
N ALA A 209 -17.19 26.58 62.16
CA ALA A 209 -17.18 28.05 62.06
C ALA A 209 -17.77 28.53 60.71
N ASN A 210 -18.32 27.63 59.91
CA ASN A 210 -18.84 27.86 58.56
C ASN A 210 -17.75 28.27 57.54
N VAL A 211 -16.49 27.92 57.78
CA VAL A 211 -15.37 28.19 56.88
C VAL A 211 -15.15 26.97 55.98
N TRP A 212 -15.20 27.17 54.66
CA TRP A 212 -14.94 26.11 53.67
C TRP A 212 -13.48 25.65 53.76
N GLY A 213 -13.27 24.34 53.96
CA GLY A 213 -11.94 23.76 54.13
C GLY A 213 -11.21 24.22 55.40
N GLY A 214 -11.95 24.73 56.39
CA GLY A 214 -11.39 25.15 57.68
C GLY A 214 -11.11 23.99 58.62
N ASP A 215 -10.30 24.26 59.65
CA ASP A 215 -9.84 23.28 60.65
C ASP A 215 -10.59 23.38 61.99
N ALA A 216 -11.64 24.21 62.10
CA ALA A 216 -12.35 24.38 63.37
C ALA A 216 -13.20 23.14 63.70
N ILE A 217 -13.12 22.67 64.94
CA ILE A 217 -13.83 21.47 65.39
C ILE A 217 -14.75 21.79 66.55
N LEU A 218 -15.81 20.98 66.69
CA LEU A 218 -16.65 20.99 67.87
C LEU A 218 -15.91 20.25 68.99
N ASP A 219 -15.65 20.93 70.11
CA ASP A 219 -15.07 20.29 71.30
C ASP A 219 -16.12 19.56 72.14
N ASP A 220 -15.66 18.93 73.23
CA ASP A 220 -16.51 18.18 74.16
C ASP A 220 -17.50 19.08 74.93
N CYS A 221 -17.31 20.40 74.89
CA CYS A 221 -18.24 21.41 75.40
C CYS A 221 -19.25 21.92 74.37
N SER A 222 -19.29 21.29 73.19
CA SER A 222 -20.12 21.73 72.06
C SER A 222 -19.82 23.16 71.59
N GLN A 223 -18.59 23.65 71.81
CA GLN A 223 -18.12 24.92 71.27
C GLN A 223 -17.26 24.68 70.02
N CYS A 224 -17.38 25.59 69.05
CA CYS A 224 -16.51 25.58 67.89
C CYS A 224 -15.18 26.24 68.24
N VAL A 225 -14.10 25.46 68.22
CA VAL A 225 -12.76 25.88 68.68
C VAL A 225 -11.67 25.56 67.64
N LEU A 226 -10.44 26.01 67.89
CA LEU A 226 -9.29 25.89 66.98
C LEU A 226 -9.53 26.60 65.63
N GLY A 227 -8.70 26.31 64.62
CA GLY A 227 -8.78 26.90 63.28
C GLY A 227 -8.79 28.43 63.32
N SER A 228 -9.79 29.04 62.70
CA SER A 228 -9.96 30.50 62.63
C SER A 228 -10.76 31.10 63.79
N THR A 229 -11.21 30.32 64.77
CA THR A 229 -12.07 30.81 65.87
C THR A 229 -11.30 31.62 66.91
N GLY A 230 -10.00 31.35 67.05
CA GLY A 230 -9.16 31.91 68.13
C GLY A 230 -9.50 31.39 69.53
N LEU A 231 -10.32 30.34 69.62
CA LEU A 231 -10.69 29.68 70.88
C LEU A 231 -9.90 28.38 71.06
N GLU A 232 -9.53 28.07 72.30
CA GLU A 232 -8.95 26.78 72.69
C GLU A 232 -10.06 25.84 73.18
N ALA A 233 -9.86 24.53 73.01
CA ALA A 233 -10.79 23.51 73.49
C ALA A 233 -10.91 23.57 75.01
N CYS A 234 -12.12 23.36 75.53
CA CYS A 234 -12.30 23.22 76.96
C CYS A 234 -11.56 21.99 77.50
N ILE A 235 -11.12 22.06 78.76
CA ILE A 235 -10.46 20.96 79.44
C ILE A 235 -11.43 20.28 80.41
N GLU A 236 -11.17 19.01 80.68
CA GLU A 236 -11.83 18.24 81.73
C GLU A 236 -11.45 18.82 83.10
N ASP A 237 -12.46 19.06 83.93
CA ASP A 237 -12.26 19.46 85.32
C ASP A 237 -11.90 18.23 86.20
N CYS A 238 -11.62 18.42 87.49
CA CYS A 238 -11.20 17.29 88.33
C CYS A 238 -12.30 16.22 88.56
N SER A 239 -13.55 16.51 88.19
CA SER A 239 -14.72 15.63 88.38
C SER A 239 -15.04 14.82 87.12
N GLY A 240 -14.33 15.09 86.03
CA GLY A 240 -14.55 14.46 84.74
C GLY A 240 -15.50 15.23 83.82
N GLU A 241 -15.86 16.47 84.16
CA GLU A 241 -16.74 17.30 83.34
C GLU A 241 -15.92 18.27 82.48
N PHE A 242 -16.05 18.16 81.15
CA PHE A 242 -15.44 19.10 80.20
C PHE A 242 -16.06 20.49 80.35
N GLY A 243 -15.22 21.51 80.55
CA GLY A 243 -15.65 22.89 80.80
C GLY A 243 -16.29 23.10 82.18
N GLY A 244 -16.18 22.12 83.08
CA GLY A 244 -16.64 22.21 84.45
C GLY A 244 -15.79 23.16 85.31
N ALA A 245 -16.32 23.54 86.47
CA ALA A 245 -15.70 24.50 87.38
C ALA A 245 -14.94 23.84 88.54
N ALA A 246 -14.92 22.49 88.62
CA ALA A 246 -14.34 21.80 89.76
C ALA A 246 -12.81 21.82 89.73
N VAL A 247 -12.18 22.20 90.83
CA VAL A 247 -10.72 22.27 90.98
C VAL A 247 -10.28 21.34 92.10
N LEU A 248 -9.10 20.76 91.94
CA LEU A 248 -8.48 19.94 92.98
C LEU A 248 -7.94 20.87 94.08
N ASP A 249 -8.48 20.77 95.29
CA ASP A 249 -7.98 21.52 96.43
C ASP A 249 -6.62 20.98 96.92
N PHE A 250 -6.00 21.68 97.89
CA PHE A 250 -4.75 21.21 98.53
C PHE A 250 -4.88 19.85 99.23
N CYS A 251 -6.10 19.36 99.45
CA CYS A 251 -6.45 18.10 100.12
C CYS A 251 -6.73 16.95 99.16
N GLY A 252 -6.69 17.21 97.85
CA GLY A 252 -7.01 16.23 96.84
C GLY A 252 -8.50 15.96 96.71
N VAL A 253 -9.36 16.82 97.26
CA VAL A 253 -10.81 16.79 97.03
C VAL A 253 -11.11 17.61 95.77
N CYS A 254 -11.98 17.06 94.93
CA CYS A 254 -12.46 17.73 93.73
C CYS A 254 -13.85 18.32 94.00
N ASP A 255 -13.96 19.65 94.00
CA ASP A 255 -15.25 20.35 94.09
C ASP A 255 -15.18 21.75 93.43
N ALA A 256 -16.31 22.47 93.37
CA ALA A 256 -16.40 23.80 92.76
C ALA A 256 -16.35 24.97 93.78
N ASP A 257 -16.14 24.68 95.07
CA ASP A 257 -16.11 25.67 96.15
C ASP A 257 -14.69 26.23 96.35
N SER A 258 -14.37 27.25 95.56
CA SER A 258 -13.08 27.94 95.63
C SER A 258 -12.69 28.53 97.02
N THR A 259 -13.60 28.54 97.99
CA THR A 259 -13.29 29.05 99.34
C THR A 259 -12.48 28.07 100.18
N ASN A 260 -12.50 26.78 99.83
CA ASN A 260 -11.81 25.74 100.59
C ASN A 260 -10.45 25.33 99.98
N ASP A 261 -10.17 25.71 98.72
CA ASP A 261 -9.00 25.32 97.91
C ASP A 261 -7.62 25.48 98.60
N ASN A 262 -7.48 26.46 99.50
CA ASN A 262 -6.22 26.80 100.19
C ASN A 262 -6.29 26.55 101.71
N THR A 263 -7.23 25.72 102.16
CA THR A 263 -7.40 25.39 103.58
C THR A 263 -6.59 24.13 103.92
N ALA A 264 -5.85 24.14 105.03
CA ALA A 264 -5.05 23.00 105.45
C ALA A 264 -5.93 21.79 105.79
N CYS A 265 -5.60 20.65 105.21
CA CYS A 265 -6.39 19.41 105.33
C CYS A 265 -6.39 18.93 106.76
N SER A 266 -7.54 19.02 107.42
CA SER A 266 -7.77 18.29 108.66
C SER A 266 -7.88 16.81 108.31
N GLN A 267 -6.76 16.10 108.30
CA GLN A 267 -6.79 14.66 108.55
C GLN A 267 -7.31 14.50 109.98
N ASP A 268 -8.62 14.31 110.12
CA ASP A 268 -9.13 13.59 111.28
C ASP A 268 -8.66 12.14 111.13
N CYS A 269 -7.46 11.88 111.66
CA CYS A 269 -7.12 10.54 112.09
C CYS A 269 -8.12 10.13 113.17
N ALA A 270 -8.71 8.95 112.98
CA ALA A 270 -9.64 8.29 113.88
C ALA A 270 -9.15 8.20 115.34
#